data_AF-A0AAJ2KG57-F1
#
_entry.id   AF-A0AAJ2KG57-F1
#
_cell.length_a   1.000
_cell.length_b   1.000
_cell.length_c   1.000
_cell.angle_alpha   90.00
_cell.angle_beta   90.00
_cell.angle_gamma   90.00
#
_symmetry.space_group_name_H-M   'P 1'
#
loop_
_entity.id
_entity.type
_entity.pdbx_description
1 polymer ?
#
loop_
_entity_poly.entity_id
_entity_poly.type
_entity_poly.pdbx_seq_one_letter_code
_entity_poly.pdbx_strand_id
1 'polypeptide(L)'
;GFDAKNPVAQALIAPIKATRLNLQYNAFPVSLAAPQRARQPGYERLLDHPARYLCDLSGQFPVESFREAKAFLAQAGRGVAVQDVRHLELTAMADALLASLPIEADAEPVDAGVLWEAQAGVVDVLENARQRQVCGVLLDDACYRLRHLRQRVDTCQQLFALCARHAVLHPHHASALLVQQLVVPRSI
;
A
#
# COMPACT_ATOMS: atom_id res chain seq x y z
N GLY A 1 0.14 -19.32 22.96
CA GLY A 1 -0.94 -19.26 23.97
C GLY A 1 -0.59 -18.21 25.00
N PHE A 2 -1.56 -17.44 25.48
CA PHE A 2 -1.35 -16.43 26.53
C PHE A 2 -1.11 -17.13 27.88
N ASP A 3 0.06 -16.92 28.49
CA ASP A 3 0.39 -17.44 29.83
C ASP A 3 0.48 -16.28 30.82
N ALA A 4 -0.48 -16.25 31.75
CA ALA A 4 -0.63 -15.18 32.75
C ALA A 4 0.42 -15.25 33.88
N LYS A 5 1.34 -16.20 33.89
CA LYS A 5 2.36 -16.32 34.95
C LYS A 5 3.79 -16.01 34.49
N ASN A 6 3.99 -15.73 33.21
CA ASN A 6 5.31 -15.41 32.68
C ASN A 6 5.57 -13.87 32.71
N PRO A 7 6.44 -13.37 33.62
CA PRO A 7 6.68 -11.94 33.77
C PRO A 7 7.34 -11.31 32.54
N VAL A 8 8.12 -12.08 31.76
CA VAL A 8 8.76 -11.61 30.52
C VAL A 8 7.72 -11.42 29.41
N ALA A 9 6.79 -12.36 29.28
CA ALA A 9 5.68 -12.22 28.33
C ALA A 9 4.74 -11.07 28.73
N GLN A 10 4.51 -10.87 30.04
CA GLN A 10 3.72 -9.75 30.53
C GLN A 10 4.40 -8.40 30.30
N ALA A 11 5.72 -8.30 30.48
CA ALA A 11 6.47 -7.07 30.21
C ALA A 11 6.46 -6.68 28.73
N LEU A 12 6.46 -7.65 27.81
CA LEU A 12 6.30 -7.42 26.37
C LEU A 12 4.87 -7.00 25.99
N ILE A 13 3.87 -7.48 26.72
CA ILE A 13 2.44 -7.20 26.48
C ILE A 13 2.00 -5.89 27.15
N ALA A 14 2.64 -5.47 28.24
CA ALA A 14 2.33 -4.25 28.98
C ALA A 14 2.34 -2.97 28.12
N PRO A 15 3.38 -2.68 27.30
CA PRO A 15 3.37 -1.52 26.42
C PRO A 15 2.28 -1.64 25.35
N ILE A 16 2.04 -2.84 24.81
CA ILE A 16 1.00 -3.09 23.80
C ILE A 16 -0.40 -2.84 24.40
N LYS A 17 -0.65 -3.31 25.64
CA LYS A 17 -1.90 -3.06 26.37
C LYS A 17 -2.07 -1.60 26.74
N ALA A 18 -1.01 -0.92 27.18
CA ALA A 18 -1.05 0.51 27.50
C ALA A 18 -1.32 1.35 26.25
N THR A 19 -0.65 1.06 25.12
CA THR A 19 -0.94 1.68 23.82
C THR A 19 -2.39 1.42 23.41
N ARG A 20 -2.90 0.19 23.56
CA ARG A 20 -4.30 -0.13 23.25
C ARG A 20 -5.30 0.63 24.13
N LEU A 21 -5.04 0.76 25.43
CA LEU A 21 -5.90 1.51 26.37
C LEU A 21 -5.87 3.02 26.07
N ASN A 22 -4.70 3.57 25.75
CA ASN A 22 -4.58 4.99 25.36
C ASN A 22 -5.31 5.28 24.04
N LEU A 23 -5.27 4.33 23.09
CA LEU A 23 -6.07 4.41 21.86
C LEU A 23 -7.58 4.37 22.12
N GLN A 24 -8.06 3.68 23.18
CA GLN A 24 -9.49 3.67 23.53
C GLN A 24 -10.01 5.04 23.99
N TYR A 25 -9.14 5.89 24.53
CA TYR A 25 -9.49 7.26 24.93
C TYR A 25 -9.19 8.31 23.85
N ASN A 26 -8.79 7.88 22.65
CA ASN A 26 -8.37 8.73 21.54
C ASN A 26 -7.29 9.77 21.92
N ALA A 27 -6.59 9.61 23.04
CA ALA A 27 -5.58 10.53 23.51
C ALA A 27 -4.37 9.73 23.99
N PHE A 28 -3.20 10.02 23.46
CA PHE A 28 -1.99 9.25 23.71
C PHE A 28 -0.75 10.16 23.72
N PRO A 29 0.26 9.87 24.53
CA PRO A 29 1.51 10.62 24.48
C PRO A 29 2.18 10.45 23.11
N VAL A 30 2.65 11.54 22.50
CA VAL A 30 3.27 11.53 21.17
C VAL A 30 4.52 10.64 21.13
N SER A 31 5.15 10.39 22.27
CA SER A 31 6.25 9.43 22.41
C SER A 31 5.92 8.01 21.93
N LEU A 32 4.64 7.60 21.94
CA LEU A 32 4.20 6.29 21.43
C LEU A 32 4.05 6.25 19.90
N ALA A 33 3.89 7.39 19.23
CA ALA A 33 3.80 7.42 17.78
C ALA A 33 5.16 7.08 17.17
N ALA A 34 5.18 6.37 16.03
CA ALA A 34 6.41 6.23 15.25
C ALA A 34 6.88 7.61 14.73
N PRO A 35 8.18 7.80 14.45
CA PRO A 35 8.66 8.99 13.75
C PRO A 35 7.95 9.14 12.40
N GLN A 36 7.57 10.36 12.04
CA GLN A 36 6.77 10.62 10.84
C GLN A 36 7.31 11.80 10.04
N ARG A 37 7.26 11.66 8.71
CA ARG A 37 7.46 12.77 7.79
C ARG A 37 6.25 13.71 7.76
N ALA A 38 6.43 14.88 7.15
CA ALA A 38 5.33 15.81 6.91
C ALA A 38 4.26 15.17 6.01
N ARG A 39 3.00 15.33 6.41
CA ARG A 39 1.85 14.82 5.67
C ARG A 39 1.75 15.47 4.31
N GLN A 40 1.44 14.67 3.31
CA GLN A 40 1.31 15.09 1.91
C GLN A 40 0.06 14.43 1.33
N PRO A 41 -1.07 15.16 1.24
CA PRO A 41 -2.36 14.59 0.85
C PRO A 41 -2.35 13.89 -0.52
N GLY A 42 -1.49 14.33 -1.45
CA GLY A 42 -1.34 13.69 -2.76
C GLY A 42 -0.87 12.23 -2.64
N TYR A 43 0.26 11.99 -1.96
CA TYR A 43 0.78 10.65 -1.73
C TYR A 43 -0.14 9.82 -0.83
N GLU A 44 -0.67 10.42 0.24
CA GLU A 44 -1.55 9.72 1.18
C GLU A 44 -2.80 9.15 0.50
N ARG A 45 -3.34 9.86 -0.50
CA ARG A 45 -4.51 9.42 -1.26
C ARG A 45 -4.18 8.35 -2.31
N LEU A 46 -3.02 8.42 -2.95
CA LEU A 46 -2.65 7.55 -4.08
C LEU A 46 -2.12 6.19 -3.63
N LEU A 47 -1.50 6.12 -2.46
CA LEU A 47 -0.89 4.92 -1.90
C LEU A 47 -1.92 4.06 -1.16
N ASP A 48 -1.80 2.74 -1.27
CA ASP A 48 -2.57 1.77 -0.52
C ASP A 48 -2.17 1.77 0.96
N HIS A 49 -0.86 1.90 1.25
CA HIS A 49 -0.31 1.91 2.60
C HIS A 49 0.31 3.28 2.95
N PRO A 50 -0.49 4.35 3.07
CA PRO A 50 0.01 5.70 3.34
C PRO A 50 0.75 5.81 4.68
N ALA A 51 0.44 4.94 5.64
CA ALA A 51 1.16 4.88 6.91
C ALA A 51 2.63 4.46 6.75
N ARG A 52 2.95 3.57 5.81
CA ARG A 52 4.34 3.15 5.54
C ARG A 52 5.13 4.30 4.93
N TYR A 53 4.52 5.03 4.00
CA TYR A 53 5.07 6.28 3.47
C TYR A 53 5.30 7.30 4.58
N LEU A 54 4.32 7.53 5.46
CA LEU A 54 4.46 8.52 6.53
C LEU A 54 5.58 8.19 7.52
N CYS A 55 5.77 6.91 7.82
CA CYS A 55 6.84 6.45 8.71
C CYS A 55 8.22 6.34 8.03
N ASP A 56 8.30 6.55 6.70
CA ASP A 56 9.55 6.55 5.97
C ASP A 56 10.20 7.93 5.97
N LEU A 57 11.18 8.10 6.86
CA LEU A 57 12.02 9.30 6.94
C LEU A 57 13.14 9.32 5.88
N SER A 58 13.46 8.17 5.27
CA SER A 58 14.56 8.05 4.30
C SER A 58 14.13 8.43 2.88
N GLY A 59 12.82 8.43 2.60
CA GLY A 59 12.26 8.72 1.28
C GLY A 59 12.39 7.59 0.27
N GLN A 60 12.77 6.38 0.71
CA GLN A 60 12.96 5.20 -0.15
C GLN A 60 11.68 4.41 -0.41
N PHE A 61 10.61 4.64 0.37
CA PHE A 61 9.36 3.87 0.26
C PHE A 61 8.80 3.81 -1.17
N PRO A 62 8.65 4.92 -1.93
CA PRO A 62 8.12 4.85 -3.29
C PRO A 62 8.96 3.96 -4.22
N VAL A 63 10.29 4.08 -4.15
CA VAL A 63 11.23 3.29 -4.97
C VAL A 63 11.13 1.81 -4.63
N GLU A 64 11.10 1.48 -3.34
CA GLU A 64 10.99 0.11 -2.86
C GLU A 64 9.65 -0.51 -3.29
N SER A 65 8.54 0.20 -3.10
CA SER A 65 7.21 -0.25 -3.52
C SER A 65 7.12 -0.50 -5.02
N PHE A 66 7.70 0.38 -5.84
CA PHE A 66 7.70 0.20 -7.29
C PHE A 66 8.59 -0.97 -7.74
N ARG A 67 9.74 -1.17 -7.08
CA ARG A 67 10.61 -2.32 -7.30
C ARG A 67 9.91 -3.63 -6.93
N GLU A 68 9.22 -3.67 -5.79
CA GLU A 68 8.42 -4.82 -5.35
C GLU A 68 7.30 -5.14 -6.34
N ALA A 69 6.58 -4.14 -6.84
CA ALA A 69 5.55 -4.30 -7.85
C ALA A 69 6.09 -4.92 -9.15
N LYS A 70 7.23 -4.43 -9.66
CA LYS A 70 7.89 -5.01 -10.84
C LYS A 70 8.34 -6.45 -10.61
N ALA A 71 8.93 -6.73 -9.44
CA ALA A 71 9.35 -8.07 -9.08
C ALA A 71 8.17 -9.04 -9.00
N PHE A 72 7.05 -8.61 -8.41
CA PHE A 72 5.82 -9.37 -8.35
C PHE A 72 5.29 -9.69 -9.76
N LEU A 73 5.17 -8.70 -10.64
CA LEU A 73 4.71 -8.90 -12.01
C LEU A 73 5.63 -9.86 -12.80
N ALA A 74 6.94 -9.75 -12.63
CA ALA A 74 7.91 -10.64 -13.26
C ALA A 74 7.78 -12.09 -12.76
N GLN A 75 7.49 -12.30 -11.47
CA GLN A 75 7.23 -13.63 -10.91
C GLN A 75 5.90 -14.21 -11.42
N ALA A 76 4.85 -13.39 -11.46
CA ALA A 76 3.54 -13.77 -12.00
C ALA A 76 3.64 -14.18 -13.48
N GLY A 77 4.41 -13.45 -14.29
CA GLY A 77 4.67 -13.79 -15.69
C GLY A 77 5.40 -15.13 -15.89
N ARG A 78 6.10 -15.64 -14.87
CA ARG A 78 6.72 -16.98 -14.86
C ARG A 78 5.78 -18.07 -14.34
N GLY A 79 4.55 -17.73 -13.98
CA GLY A 79 3.58 -18.66 -13.38
C GLY A 79 3.85 -18.99 -11.92
N VAL A 80 4.66 -18.20 -11.21
CA VAL A 80 4.96 -18.41 -9.79
C VAL A 80 3.90 -17.72 -8.93
N ALA A 81 3.21 -18.49 -8.10
CA ALA A 81 2.27 -17.95 -7.12
C ALA A 81 3.02 -17.29 -5.95
N VAL A 82 2.90 -15.97 -5.83
CA VAL A 82 3.50 -15.19 -4.74
C VAL A 82 2.54 -15.16 -3.55
N GLN A 83 3.01 -15.58 -2.37
CA GLN A 83 2.15 -15.74 -1.19
C GLN A 83 2.02 -14.48 -0.33
N ASP A 84 2.99 -13.56 -0.37
CA ASP A 84 2.92 -12.33 0.42
C ASP A 84 2.68 -11.10 -0.47
N VAL A 85 1.42 -10.69 -0.52
CA VAL A 85 0.92 -9.52 -1.29
C VAL A 85 0.46 -8.38 -0.38
N ARG A 86 0.58 -8.52 0.94
CA ARG A 86 0.02 -7.56 1.90
C ARG A 86 0.69 -6.19 1.87
N HIS A 87 1.91 -6.14 1.34
CA HIS A 87 2.75 -4.95 1.30
C HIS A 87 2.78 -4.29 -0.08
N LEU A 88 2.06 -4.86 -1.04
CA LEU A 88 2.12 -4.47 -2.43
C LEU A 88 1.22 -3.26 -2.68
N GLU A 89 1.78 -2.26 -3.36
CA GLU A 89 1.05 -1.08 -3.81
C GLU A 89 0.41 -1.37 -5.17
N LEU A 90 -0.93 -1.45 -5.22
CA LEU A 90 -1.68 -1.73 -6.45
C LEU A 90 -1.52 -0.62 -7.49
N THR A 91 -1.40 0.63 -7.05
CA THR A 91 -1.10 1.76 -7.94
C THR A 91 0.28 1.57 -8.58
N ALA A 92 1.29 1.11 -7.82
CA ALA A 92 2.62 0.81 -8.35
C ALA A 92 2.58 -0.34 -9.37
N MET A 93 1.75 -1.36 -9.11
CA MET A 93 1.54 -2.45 -10.07
C MET A 93 0.87 -1.96 -11.35
N ALA A 94 -0.16 -1.12 -11.24
CA ALA A 94 -0.87 -0.56 -12.39
C ALA A 94 0.10 0.23 -13.28
N ASP A 95 0.91 1.11 -12.69
CA ASP A 95 1.90 1.90 -13.42
C ASP A 95 3.01 1.01 -14.02
N ALA A 96 3.50 0.02 -13.28
CA ALA A 96 4.51 -0.92 -13.78
C ALA A 96 3.99 -1.78 -14.94
N LEU A 97 2.70 -2.17 -14.91
CA LEU A 97 2.06 -2.96 -15.95
C LEU A 97 1.67 -2.10 -17.16
N LEU A 98 1.27 -0.84 -16.94
CA LEU A 98 1.06 0.13 -18.01
C LEU A 98 2.38 0.37 -18.76
N ALA A 99 3.49 0.53 -18.05
CA ALA A 99 4.82 0.71 -18.65
C ALA A 99 5.33 -0.52 -19.43
N SER A 100 4.77 -1.71 -19.21
CA SER A 100 5.15 -2.93 -19.95
C SER A 100 4.30 -3.17 -21.21
N LEU A 101 3.16 -2.48 -21.35
CA LEU A 101 2.31 -2.57 -22.53
C LEU A 101 2.92 -1.78 -23.70
N PRO A 102 2.68 -2.22 -24.95
CA PRO A 102 3.09 -1.45 -26.12
C PRO A 102 2.38 -0.09 -26.12
N ILE A 103 3.13 0.98 -26.38
CA ILE A 103 2.60 2.34 -26.47
C ILE A 103 1.64 2.39 -27.67
N GLU A 104 0.37 2.64 -27.41
CA GLU A 104 -0.57 2.97 -28.48
C GLU A 104 -0.26 4.37 -29.01
N ALA A 105 -0.25 4.54 -30.33
CA ALA A 105 0.25 5.74 -31.00
C ALA A 105 -0.45 7.06 -30.61
N ASP A 106 -1.64 6.98 -30.00
CA ASP A 106 -2.48 8.12 -29.58
C ASP A 106 -2.58 8.29 -28.05
N ALA A 107 -1.79 7.56 -27.26
CA ALA A 107 -1.83 7.68 -25.81
C ALA A 107 -0.96 8.84 -25.31
N GLU A 108 -1.54 9.76 -24.51
CA GLU A 108 -0.74 10.76 -23.79
C GLU A 108 0.27 10.07 -22.86
N PRO A 109 1.51 10.56 -22.77
CA PRO A 109 2.49 9.99 -21.86
C PRO A 109 2.02 10.17 -20.42
N VAL A 110 1.67 9.07 -19.77
CA VAL A 110 1.38 9.07 -18.33
C VAL A 110 2.71 9.26 -17.61
N ASP A 111 2.89 10.42 -16.97
CA ASP A 111 4.09 10.77 -16.19
C ASP A 111 4.10 10.05 -14.83
N ALA A 112 3.89 8.73 -14.86
CA ALA A 112 3.84 7.86 -13.69
C ALA A 112 5.20 7.76 -12.99
N GLY A 113 6.30 8.14 -13.65
CA GLY A 113 7.66 8.04 -13.12
C GLY A 113 7.86 8.88 -11.86
N VAL A 114 7.34 10.10 -11.85
CA VAL A 114 7.58 11.10 -10.78
C VAL A 114 7.07 10.64 -9.41
N LEU A 115 5.98 9.85 -9.37
CA LEU A 115 5.42 9.36 -8.11
C LEU A 115 6.36 8.37 -7.40
N TRP A 116 7.13 7.60 -8.17
CA TRP A 116 7.93 6.47 -7.69
C TRP A 116 9.41 6.80 -7.51
N GLU A 117 9.78 8.07 -7.62
CA GLU A 117 11.14 8.54 -7.36
C GLU A 117 11.47 8.60 -5.86
N ALA A 118 12.77 8.50 -5.56
CA ALA A 118 13.26 8.68 -4.20
C ALA A 118 12.97 10.11 -3.74
N GLN A 119 12.39 10.24 -2.55
CA GLN A 119 12.19 11.55 -1.95
C GLN A 119 13.39 11.92 -1.09
N ALA A 120 13.58 13.22 -0.84
CA ALA A 120 14.57 13.67 0.11
C ALA A 120 14.28 13.09 1.51
N GLY A 121 15.34 12.76 2.24
CA GLY A 121 15.24 12.37 3.64
C GLY A 121 14.77 13.55 4.49
N VAL A 122 13.88 13.30 5.45
CA VAL A 122 13.26 14.34 6.28
C VAL A 122 13.37 13.97 7.76
N VAL A 123 13.41 15.00 8.62
CA VAL A 123 13.41 14.86 10.07
C VAL A 123 11.98 14.56 10.59
N ASP A 124 11.88 13.89 11.74
CA ASP A 124 10.58 13.61 12.39
C ASP A 124 9.83 14.91 12.71
N VAL A 125 8.66 15.10 12.11
CA VAL A 125 7.79 16.26 12.36
C VAL A 125 7.31 16.30 13.82
N LEU A 126 7.27 15.16 14.49
CA LEU A 126 6.85 15.04 15.88
C LEU A 126 7.99 15.26 16.87
N GLU A 127 9.23 15.50 16.43
CA GLU A 127 10.40 15.60 17.31
C GLU A 127 10.22 16.67 18.40
N ASN A 128 9.80 17.88 18.02
CA ASN A 128 9.59 18.99 18.95
C ASN A 128 8.45 18.69 19.94
N ALA A 129 7.40 18.00 19.47
CA ALA A 129 6.28 17.58 20.32
C ALA A 129 6.69 16.49 21.33
N ARG A 130 7.60 15.58 20.95
CA ARG A 130 8.19 14.57 21.84
C ARG A 130 9.06 15.22 22.92
N GLN A 131 9.93 16.15 22.54
CA GLN A 131 10.79 16.87 23.49
C GLN A 131 9.97 17.59 24.57
N ARG A 132 8.80 18.12 24.18
CA ARG A 132 7.86 18.81 25.08
C ARG A 132 6.88 17.88 25.81
N GLN A 133 6.98 16.56 25.62
CA GLN A 133 6.07 15.57 26.23
C GLN A 133 4.58 15.84 25.95
N VAL A 134 4.25 16.31 24.75
CA VAL A 134 2.87 16.63 24.36
C VAL A 134 2.06 15.34 24.11
N CYS A 135 0.77 15.38 24.43
CA CYS A 135 -0.19 14.33 24.07
C CYS A 135 -0.85 14.64 22.71
N GLY A 136 -0.95 13.63 21.86
CA GLY A 136 -1.71 13.66 20.62
C GLY A 136 -3.14 13.15 20.83
N VAL A 137 -4.04 13.62 19.99
CA VAL A 137 -5.43 13.13 19.94
C VAL A 137 -5.65 12.42 18.61
N LEU A 138 -6.18 11.20 18.66
CA LEU A 138 -6.61 10.45 17.48
C LEU A 138 -7.96 11.01 17.02
N LEU A 139 -7.96 11.60 15.83
CA LEU A 139 -9.18 12.03 15.15
C LEU A 139 -9.53 11.01 14.08
N ASP A 140 -10.73 10.45 14.16
CA ASP A 140 -11.25 9.59 13.09
C ASP A 140 -11.80 10.48 11.97
N ASP A 141 -11.24 10.33 10.77
CA ASP A 141 -11.68 11.02 9.56
C ASP A 141 -12.36 10.02 8.61
N ALA A 142 -13.65 9.80 8.86
CA ALA A 142 -14.48 8.94 8.02
C ALA A 142 -14.54 9.42 6.57
N CYS A 143 -14.47 10.73 6.32
CA CYS A 143 -14.52 11.29 4.97
C CYS A 143 -13.23 10.98 4.20
N TYR A 144 -12.07 11.12 4.84
CA TYR A 144 -10.80 10.67 4.27
C TYR A 144 -10.83 9.18 3.97
N ARG A 145 -11.31 8.37 4.91
CA ARG A 145 -11.42 6.92 4.71
C ARG A 145 -12.29 6.55 3.51
N LEU A 146 -13.45 7.19 3.35
CA LEU A 146 -14.33 6.97 2.20
C LEU A 146 -13.65 7.37 0.87
N ARG A 147 -12.97 8.52 0.83
CA ARG A 147 -12.23 8.96 -0.37
C ARG A 147 -11.10 8.00 -0.72
N HIS A 148 -10.34 7.53 0.28
CA HIS A 148 -9.27 6.55 0.09
C HIS A 148 -9.82 5.23 -0.44
N LEU A 149 -10.88 4.70 0.17
CA LEU A 149 -11.51 3.47 -0.30
C LEU A 149 -12.07 3.60 -1.72
N ARG A 150 -12.68 4.73 -2.07
CA ARG A 150 -13.15 5.00 -3.43
C ARG A 150 -11.98 4.97 -4.42
N GLN A 151 -10.88 5.65 -4.10
CA GLN A 151 -9.66 5.63 -4.93
C GLN A 151 -9.17 4.20 -5.13
N ARG A 152 -9.14 3.38 -4.08
CA ARG A 152 -8.71 1.97 -4.17
C ARG A 152 -9.60 1.14 -5.09
N VAL A 153 -10.91 1.35 -5.05
CA VAL A 153 -11.84 0.69 -5.98
C VAL A 153 -11.52 1.07 -7.42
N ASP A 154 -11.29 2.36 -7.68
CA ASP A 154 -10.96 2.85 -9.01
C ASP A 154 -9.61 2.29 -9.50
N THR A 155 -8.58 2.23 -8.65
CA THR A 155 -7.29 1.60 -8.95
C THR A 155 -7.44 0.11 -9.26
N CYS A 156 -8.24 -0.63 -8.49
CA CYS A 156 -8.51 -2.05 -8.76
C CYS A 156 -9.18 -2.24 -10.13
N GLN A 157 -10.16 -1.41 -10.48
CA GLN A 157 -10.83 -1.47 -11.79
C GLN A 157 -9.85 -1.19 -12.93
N GLN A 158 -8.99 -0.18 -12.78
CA GLN A 158 -7.93 0.12 -13.75
C GLN A 158 -6.95 -1.05 -13.89
N LEU A 159 -6.49 -1.63 -12.79
CA LEU A 159 -5.59 -2.77 -12.79
C LEU A 159 -6.22 -3.99 -13.48
N PHE A 160 -7.50 -4.26 -13.24
CA PHE A 160 -8.22 -5.33 -13.97
C PHE A 160 -8.24 -5.09 -15.48
N ALA A 161 -8.54 -3.86 -15.91
CA ALA A 161 -8.54 -3.52 -17.33
C ALA A 161 -7.14 -3.67 -17.95
N LEU A 162 -6.10 -3.21 -17.26
CA LEU A 162 -4.71 -3.34 -17.70
C LEU A 162 -4.27 -4.82 -17.76
N CYS A 163 -4.61 -5.61 -16.75
CA CYS A 163 -4.38 -7.06 -16.76
C CYS A 163 -5.07 -7.75 -17.93
N ALA A 164 -6.31 -7.36 -18.26
CA ALA A 164 -7.02 -7.91 -19.42
C ALA A 164 -6.30 -7.57 -20.74
N ARG A 165 -5.86 -6.32 -20.91
CA ARG A 165 -5.06 -5.90 -22.08
C ARG A 165 -3.75 -6.67 -22.16
N HIS A 166 -3.06 -6.85 -21.04
CA HIS A 166 -1.82 -7.61 -20.98
C HIS A 166 -2.04 -9.09 -21.30
N ALA A 167 -3.15 -9.67 -20.84
CA ALA A 167 -3.51 -11.05 -21.10
C ALA A 167 -3.64 -11.36 -22.61
N VAL A 168 -4.18 -10.42 -23.39
CA VAL A 168 -4.32 -10.55 -24.86
C VAL A 168 -2.99 -10.73 -25.56
N LEU A 169 -1.89 -10.19 -25.01
CA LEU A 169 -0.55 -10.30 -25.61
C LEU A 169 0.06 -11.71 -25.47
N HIS A 170 -0.50 -12.57 -24.62
CA HIS A 170 0.04 -13.91 -24.41
C HIS A 170 -0.42 -14.91 -25.49
N PRO A 171 0.46 -15.82 -25.93
CA PRO A 171 0.20 -16.71 -27.07
C PRO A 171 -0.97 -17.69 -26.87
N HIS A 172 -1.30 -18.02 -25.62
CA HIS A 172 -2.36 -18.98 -25.28
C HIS A 172 -3.63 -18.32 -24.76
N HIS A 173 -3.78 -17.00 -24.94
CA HIS A 173 -4.94 -16.25 -24.45
C HIS A 173 -6.27 -16.78 -25.00
N ALA A 174 -6.38 -16.96 -26.32
CA ALA A 174 -7.62 -17.41 -26.96
C ALA A 174 -8.03 -18.81 -26.49
N SER A 175 -7.08 -19.74 -26.35
CA SER A 175 -7.33 -21.08 -25.84
C SER A 175 -7.78 -21.07 -24.38
N ALA A 176 -7.14 -20.24 -23.54
CA ALA A 176 -7.53 -20.09 -22.14
C ALA A 176 -8.94 -19.50 -21.99
N LEU A 177 -9.30 -18.52 -22.82
CA LEU A 177 -10.64 -17.92 -22.83
C LEU A 177 -11.71 -18.95 -23.23
N LEU A 178 -11.45 -19.77 -24.25
CA LEU A 178 -12.36 -20.83 -24.67
C LEU A 178 -12.57 -21.87 -23.56
N VAL A 179 -11.51 -22.30 -22.89
CA VAL A 179 -11.60 -23.21 -21.74
C VAL A 179 -12.42 -22.57 -20.63
N GLN A 180 -12.18 -21.30 -20.32
CA GLN A 180 -12.93 -20.58 -19.29
C GLN A 180 -14.42 -20.51 -19.64
N GLN A 181 -14.78 -20.20 -20.89
CA GLN A 181 -16.18 -20.15 -21.34
C GLN A 181 -16.87 -21.53 -21.33
N LEU A 182 -16.11 -22.60 -21.45
CA LEU A 182 -16.61 -23.98 -21.48
C LEU A 182 -16.74 -24.58 -20.07
N VAL A 183 -15.85 -24.21 -19.15
CA VAL A 183 -15.78 -24.73 -17.77
C VAL A 183 -16.60 -23.89 -16.79
N VAL A 184 -16.66 -22.56 -16.97
CA VAL A 184 -17.38 -21.68 -16.04
C VAL A 184 -18.86 -21.58 -16.47
N PRO A 185 -19.82 -21.94 -15.62
CA PRO A 185 -21.24 -21.82 -15.93
C PRO A 185 -21.64 -20.35 -16.15
N ARG A 186 -22.51 -20.11 -17.14
CA ARG A 186 -22.96 -18.76 -17.53
C ARG A 186 -23.83 -18.04 -16.47
N SER A 187 -24.24 -18.75 -15.43
CA SER A 187 -24.95 -18.20 -14.26
C SER A 187 -24.51 -18.95 -13.01
N ILE A 188 -24.30 -18.21 -11.92
CA ILE A 188 -24.20 -18.75 -10.56
C ILE A 188 -25.62 -18.86 -10.00
#